data_AF-A0A445AL22-F1
#
_entry.id   AF-A0A445AL22-F1
#
_cell.length_a   1.000
_cell.length_b   1.000
_cell.length_c   1.000
_cell.angle_alpha   90.00
_cell.angle_beta   90.00
_cell.angle_gamma   90.00
#
_symmetry.space_group_name_H-M   'P 1'
#
loop_
_entity.id
_entity.type
_entity.pdbx_description
1 polymer ?
#
loop_
_entity_poly.entity_id
_entity_poly.type
_entity_poly.pdbx_seq_one_letter_code
_entity_poly.pdbx_strand_id
1 'polypeptide(L)'
;MRALNVTMEEVCDALYEGNELPAEFLQTLLKMAPTTDEQLKLRLFTGELSQLGPADQFLKAMVDMPFAFKRMEALLFMSTLKEELNSTIESFAVLENTMVLFSSCSKLHRVRHGLVVKVVVLYHQDISFCQS
;
A
#
# COMPACT_ATOMS: atom_id res chain seq x y z
N MET A 1 17.18 14.64 -15.67
CA MET A 1 15.97 14.60 -14.83
C MET A 1 14.86 15.38 -15.54
N ARG A 2 13.97 14.69 -16.27
CA ARG A 2 12.84 15.30 -16.99
C ARG A 2 11.47 14.72 -16.60
N ALA A 3 11.44 13.73 -15.70
CA ALA A 3 10.21 12.98 -15.40
C ALA A 3 9.39 13.57 -14.24
N LEU A 4 10.00 14.43 -13.42
CA LEU A 4 9.35 15.15 -12.32
C LEU A 4 9.99 16.55 -12.35
N ASN A 5 9.20 17.61 -12.54
CA ASN A 5 9.67 19.01 -12.47
C ASN A 5 9.99 19.41 -11.02
N VAL A 6 10.69 18.55 -10.29
CA VAL A 6 11.03 18.72 -8.89
C VAL A 6 12.50 19.12 -8.84
N THR A 7 12.77 20.22 -8.16
CA THR A 7 14.11 20.75 -7.94
C THR A 7 14.86 19.91 -6.91
N MET A 8 16.19 19.99 -6.91
CA MET A 8 17.03 19.26 -5.95
C MET A 8 16.68 19.61 -4.50
N GLU A 9 16.33 20.87 -4.27
CA GLU A 9 16.00 21.43 -2.96
C GLU A 9 14.70 20.82 -2.42
N GLU A 10 13.65 20.76 -3.25
CA GLU A 10 12.38 20.12 -2.89
C GLU A 10 12.53 18.63 -2.55
N VAL A 11 13.42 17.91 -3.26
CA VAL A 11 13.71 16.50 -2.93
C VAL A 11 14.40 16.39 -1.57
N CYS A 12 15.41 17.23 -1.32
CA CYS A 12 16.11 17.25 -0.04
C CYS A 12 15.19 17.61 1.12
N ASP A 13 14.32 18.61 0.95
CA ASP A 13 13.35 19.03 1.96
C ASP A 13 12.32 17.92 2.22
N ALA A 14 11.79 17.29 1.17
CA ALA A 14 10.87 16.15 1.33
C ALA A 14 11.53 14.99 2.09
N LEU A 15 12.80 14.69 1.83
CA LEU A 15 13.56 13.67 2.56
C LEU A 15 13.87 14.08 4.01
N TYR A 16 14.01 15.38 4.29
CA TYR A 16 14.25 15.89 5.63
C TYR A 16 12.98 15.85 6.48
N GLU A 17 11.86 16.27 5.91
CA GLU A 17 10.54 16.27 6.56
C GLU A 17 9.90 14.86 6.61
N GLY A 18 10.37 13.94 5.78
CA GLY A 18 9.80 12.59 5.66
C GLY A 18 8.49 12.56 4.87
N ASN A 19 8.31 13.50 3.95
CA ASN A 19 7.13 13.58 3.10
C ASN A 19 7.11 12.43 2.08
N GLU A 20 5.90 12.03 1.68
CA GLU A 20 5.71 10.97 0.69
C GLU A 20 6.28 11.40 -0.68
N LEU A 21 7.24 10.63 -1.17
CA LEU A 21 7.78 10.73 -2.54
C LEU A 21 7.34 9.50 -3.34
N PRO A 22 7.14 9.62 -4.67
CA PRO A 22 6.74 8.48 -5.49
C PRO A 22 7.75 7.33 -5.38
N ALA A 23 7.25 6.10 -5.17
CA ALA A 23 8.10 4.91 -4.98
C ALA A 23 9.06 4.67 -6.16
N GLU A 24 8.59 4.85 -7.40
CA GLU A 24 9.42 4.72 -8.61
C GLU A 24 10.56 5.75 -8.65
N PHE A 25 10.31 6.95 -8.15
CA PHE A 25 11.30 8.01 -8.07
C PHE A 25 12.37 7.69 -7.02
N LEU A 26 11.96 7.28 -5.82
CA LEU A 26 12.86 6.82 -4.76
C LEU A 26 13.73 5.64 -5.23
N GLN A 27 13.15 4.66 -5.93
CA GLN A 27 13.92 3.55 -6.52
C GLN A 27 14.96 4.03 -7.54
N THR A 28 14.61 5.02 -8.36
CA THR A 28 15.55 5.57 -9.35
C THR A 28 16.69 6.31 -8.66
N LEU A 29 16.42 7.09 -7.62
CA LEU A 29 17.44 7.76 -6.82
C LEU A 29 18.36 6.76 -6.11
N LEU A 30 17.81 5.67 -5.56
CA LEU A 30 18.59 4.60 -4.94
C LEU A 30 19.49 3.86 -5.93
N LYS A 31 19.06 3.70 -7.19
CA LYS A 31 19.92 3.14 -8.26
C LYS A 31 21.08 4.06 -8.64
N MET A 32 20.93 5.36 -8.41
CA MET A 32 21.98 6.37 -8.60
C MET A 32 22.80 6.61 -7.33
N ALA A 33 22.65 5.77 -6.31
CA ALA A 33 23.40 5.93 -5.07
C ALA A 33 24.92 5.77 -5.34
N PRO A 34 25.73 6.77 -4.96
CA PRO A 34 27.17 6.69 -5.09
C PRO A 34 27.73 5.61 -4.17
N THR A 35 28.82 4.98 -4.59
CA THR A 35 29.59 4.04 -3.78
C THR A 35 30.20 4.73 -2.55
N THR A 36 30.61 3.96 -1.54
CA THR A 36 31.20 4.51 -0.31
C THR A 36 32.44 5.39 -0.58
N ASP A 37 33.24 5.04 -1.59
CA ASP A 37 34.42 5.82 -1.98
C ASP A 37 34.04 7.16 -2.64
N GLU A 38 33.03 7.15 -3.51
CA GLU A 38 32.49 8.37 -4.11
C GLU A 38 31.83 9.29 -3.07
N GLN A 39 31.10 8.72 -2.11
CA GLN A 39 30.55 9.47 -0.98
C GLN A 39 31.66 10.12 -0.15
N LEU A 40 32.77 9.42 0.10
CA LEU A 40 33.91 9.98 0.82
C LEU A 40 34.55 11.14 0.04
N LYS A 41 34.76 10.98 -1.27
CA LYS A 41 35.29 12.05 -2.13
C LYS A 41 34.40 13.27 -2.14
N LEU A 42 33.09 13.07 -2.26
CA LEU A 42 32.10 14.15 -2.19
C LEU A 42 32.17 14.83 -0.82
N ARG A 43 32.23 14.11 0.30
CA ARG A 43 32.35 14.71 1.65
C ARG A 43 33.61 15.55 1.84
N LEU A 44 34.73 15.06 1.31
CA LEU A 44 36.03 15.72 1.44
C LEU A 44 36.24 16.85 0.41
N PHE A 45 35.30 17.03 -0.53
CA PHE A 45 35.38 18.11 -1.51
C PHE A 45 35.20 19.47 -0.83
N THR A 46 36.24 20.30 -0.90
CA THR A 46 36.28 21.66 -0.32
C THR A 46 36.21 22.78 -1.36
N GLY A 47 36.03 22.43 -2.64
CA GLY A 47 35.86 23.41 -3.72
C GLY A 47 34.46 24.01 -3.75
N GLU A 48 34.27 25.00 -4.63
CA GLU A 48 32.95 25.60 -4.88
C GLU A 48 32.01 24.59 -5.54
N LEU A 49 30.75 24.53 -5.10
CA LEU A 49 29.74 23.64 -5.69
C LEU A 49 29.58 23.86 -7.20
N SER A 50 29.79 25.08 -7.69
CA SER A 50 29.73 25.41 -9.11
C SER A 50 30.78 24.68 -9.97
N GLN A 51 31.82 24.11 -9.36
CA GLN A 51 32.83 23.29 -10.04
C GLN A 51 32.38 21.84 -10.25
N LEU A 52 31.38 21.40 -9.48
CA LEU A 52 30.75 20.10 -9.62
C LEU A 52 29.66 20.15 -10.70
N GLY A 53 29.47 19.05 -11.42
CA GLY A 53 28.33 18.91 -12.32
C GLY A 53 27.01 18.95 -11.54
N PRO A 54 25.87 19.27 -12.19
CA PRO A 54 24.58 19.34 -11.51
C PRO A 54 24.18 18.02 -10.81
N ALA A 55 24.61 16.88 -11.34
CA ALA A 55 24.41 15.58 -10.68
C ALA A 55 25.27 15.43 -9.41
N ASP A 56 26.53 15.84 -9.46
CA ASP A 56 27.46 15.76 -8.33
C ASP A 56 27.08 16.75 -7.22
N GLN A 57 26.57 17.93 -7.57
CA GLN A 57 25.99 18.89 -6.62
C GLN A 57 24.82 18.26 -5.84
N PHE A 58 23.91 17.59 -6.54
CA PHE A 58 22.80 16.87 -5.91
C PHE A 58 23.30 15.77 -4.98
N LEU A 59 24.24 14.94 -5.43
CA LEU A 59 24.81 13.87 -4.62
C LEU A 59 25.57 14.40 -3.41
N LYS A 60 26.29 15.52 -3.54
CA LYS A 60 26.95 16.20 -2.41
C LYS A 60 25.93 16.59 -1.34
N ALA A 61 24.82 17.24 -1.73
CA ALA A 61 23.76 17.62 -0.81
C ALA A 61 23.13 16.40 -0.09
N MET A 62 22.89 15.31 -0.82
CA MET A 62 22.37 14.07 -0.23
C MET A 62 23.37 13.39 0.72
N VAL A 63 24.66 13.43 0.41
CA VAL A 63 25.71 12.80 1.22
C VAL A 63 26.01 13.59 2.50
N ASP A 64 25.83 14.92 2.44
CA ASP A 64 25.90 15.81 3.60
C ASP A 64 24.72 15.61 4.55
N MET A 65 23.54 15.25 4.01
CA MET A 65 22.41 14.86 4.83
C MET A 65 22.70 13.51 5.55
N PRO A 66 22.60 13.47 6.89
CA PRO A 66 22.89 12.24 7.63
C PRO A 66 21.86 11.17 7.28
N PHE A 67 22.31 9.99 6.88
CA PHE A 67 21.46 8.83 6.58
C PHE A 67 20.45 9.02 5.44
N ALA A 68 20.68 9.93 4.47
CA ALA A 68 19.75 10.19 3.38
C ALA A 68 19.27 8.93 2.63
N PHE A 69 20.20 8.04 2.26
CA PHE A 69 19.86 6.80 1.55
C PHE A 69 19.02 5.84 2.40
N LYS A 70 19.30 5.72 3.70
CA LYS A 70 18.49 4.92 4.61
C LYS A 70 17.08 5.51 4.80
N ARG A 71 16.94 6.84 4.79
CA ARG A 71 15.62 7.49 4.80
C ARG A 71 14.84 7.17 3.53
N MET A 72 15.49 7.23 2.36
CA MET A 72 14.85 6.83 1.10
C MET A 72 14.40 5.37 1.11
N GLU A 73 15.23 4.45 1.62
CA GLU A 73 14.85 3.04 1.81
C GLU A 73 13.66 2.89 2.76
N ALA A 74 13.64 3.63 3.86
CA ALA A 74 12.54 3.60 4.82
C ALA A 74 11.23 4.13 4.24
N LEU A 75 11.27 5.26 3.51
CA LEU A 75 10.09 5.82 2.85
C LEU A 75 9.54 4.86 1.78
N LEU A 76 10.43 4.25 1.00
CA LEU A 76 10.04 3.24 0.01
C LEU A 76 9.38 2.04 0.70
N PHE A 77 9.97 1.54 1.78
CA PHE A 77 9.42 0.42 2.55
C PHE A 77 8.04 0.75 3.14
N MET A 78 7.86 1.94 3.71
CA MET A 78 6.58 2.39 4.27
C MET A 78 5.48 2.46 3.19
N SER A 79 5.82 2.91 1.98
CA SER A 79 4.86 2.94 0.87
C SER A 79 4.38 1.55 0.47
N THR A 80 5.30 0.59 0.31
CA THR A 80 4.97 -0.80 -0.01
C THR A 80 4.16 -1.46 1.11
N LEU A 81 4.57 -1.28 2.37
CA LEU A 81 3.86 -1.84 3.52
C LEU A 81 2.41 -1.37 3.60
N LYS A 82 2.15 -0.09 3.30
CA LYS A 82 0.79 0.49 3.32
C LYS A 82 -0.09 -0.18 2.27
N GLU A 83 0.45 -0.45 1.08
CA GLU A 83 -0.26 -1.17 0.01
C GLU A 83 -0.53 -2.63 0.40
N GLU A 84 0.47 -3.34 0.92
CA GLU A 84 0.34 -4.73 1.36
C GLU A 84 -0.68 -4.88 2.51
N LEU A 85 -0.65 -3.96 3.47
CA LEU A 85 -1.60 -3.96 4.59
C LEU A 85 -3.03 -3.72 4.11
N ASN A 86 -3.24 -2.74 3.24
CA ASN A 86 -4.56 -2.44 2.69
C ASN A 86 -5.13 -3.64 1.92
N SER A 87 -4.32 -4.25 1.04
CA SER A 87 -4.70 -5.46 0.29
C SER A 87 -5.09 -6.62 1.22
N THR A 88 -4.36 -6.78 2.31
CA THR A 88 -4.65 -7.80 3.33
C THR A 88 -5.98 -7.52 4.02
N ILE A 89 -6.22 -6.29 4.46
CA ILE A 89 -7.48 -5.87 5.11
C ILE A 89 -8.67 -6.07 4.17
N GLU A 90 -8.54 -5.69 2.90
CA GLU A 90 -9.57 -5.89 1.88
C GLU A 90 -9.89 -7.37 1.69
N SER A 91 -8.87 -8.23 1.65
CA SER A 91 -9.03 -9.68 1.57
C SER A 91 -9.81 -10.24 2.77
N PHE A 92 -9.52 -9.78 3.98
CA PHE A 92 -10.28 -10.14 5.18
C PHE A 92 -11.73 -9.66 5.12
N ALA A 93 -11.97 -8.44 4.65
CA ALA A 93 -13.31 -7.90 4.49
C ALA A 93 -14.15 -8.73 3.50
N VAL A 94 -13.55 -9.20 2.40
CA VAL A 94 -14.21 -10.10 1.45
C VAL A 94 -14.56 -11.43 2.10
N LEU A 95 -13.62 -12.04 2.85
CA LEU A 95 -13.85 -13.29 3.56
C LEU A 95 -14.97 -13.16 4.60
N GLU A 96 -14.99 -12.10 5.39
CA GLU A 96 -16.06 -11.84 6.36
C GLU A 96 -17.42 -11.70 5.68
N ASN A 97 -17.50 -10.91 4.61
CA ASN A 97 -18.74 -10.71 3.85
C ASN A 97 -19.27 -12.04 3.26
N THR A 98 -18.39 -12.86 2.69
CA THR A 98 -18.81 -14.17 2.15
C THR A 98 -19.30 -15.12 3.25
N MET A 99 -18.68 -15.10 4.44
CA MET A 99 -19.13 -15.89 5.59
C MET A 99 -20.52 -15.46 6.09
N VAL A 100 -20.76 -14.15 6.18
CA VAL A 100 -22.07 -13.59 6.56
C VAL A 100 -23.15 -13.92 5.54
N LEU A 101 -22.84 -13.81 4.25
CA LEU A 101 -23.75 -14.19 3.17
C LEU A 101 -24.07 -15.69 3.19
N PHE A 102 -23.08 -16.56 3.41
CA PHE A 102 -23.29 -17.99 3.52
C PHE A 102 -24.19 -18.35 4.71
N SER A 103 -24.00 -17.72 5.87
CA SER A 103 -24.88 -17.88 7.04
C SER A 103 -26.32 -17.44 6.73
N SER A 104 -26.47 -16.34 6.00
CA SER A 104 -27.78 -15.81 5.60
C SER A 104 -28.48 -16.74 4.58
N CYS A 105 -27.76 -17.25 3.58
CA CYS A 105 -28.26 -18.23 2.62
C CYS A 105 -28.62 -19.57 3.27
N SER A 106 -27.84 -20.02 4.26
CA SER A 106 -28.12 -21.24 5.03
C SER A 106 -29.42 -21.12 5.84
N LYS A 107 -29.67 -19.95 6.44
CA LYS A 107 -30.95 -19.62 7.08
C LYS A 107 -32.08 -19.63 6.05
N LEU A 108 -31.87 -19.06 4.86
CA LEU A 108 -32.86 -19.05 3.78
C LEU A 108 -33.21 -20.47 3.28
N HIS A 109 -32.24 -21.37 3.17
CA HIS A 109 -32.47 -22.77 2.81
C HIS A 109 -33.33 -23.49 3.87
N ARG A 110 -33.06 -23.25 5.17
CA ARG A 110 -33.85 -23.81 6.27
C ARG A 110 -35.28 -23.25 6.31
N VAL A 111 -35.46 -21.95 6.02
CA VAL A 111 -36.78 -21.32 5.91
C VAL A 111 -37.55 -21.86 4.70
N ARG A 112 -36.89 -22.08 3.55
CA ARG A 112 -37.51 -22.73 2.38
C ARG A 112 -38.00 -24.14 2.68
N HIS A 113 -37.19 -24.96 3.34
CA HIS A 113 -37.59 -26.30 3.75
C HIS A 113 -38.75 -26.27 4.78
N GLY A 114 -38.70 -25.35 5.75
CA GLY A 114 -39.76 -25.18 6.74
C GLY A 114 -41.09 -24.66 6.15
N LEU A 115 -41.03 -23.79 5.14
CA LEU A 115 -42.23 -23.29 4.44
C LEU A 115 -42.87 -24.40 3.62
N VAL A 116 -42.08 -25.22 2.90
CA VAL A 116 -42.60 -26.36 2.13
C VAL A 116 -43.23 -27.40 3.05
N VAL A 117 -42.60 -27.74 4.18
CA VAL A 117 -43.17 -28.68 5.16
C VAL A 117 -44.44 -28.11 5.80
N LYS A 118 -44.48 -26.81 6.15
CA LYS A 118 -45.71 -26.17 6.64
C LYS A 118 -46.83 -26.17 5.60
N VAL A 119 -46.53 -25.88 4.34
CA VAL A 119 -47.54 -25.91 3.26
C VAL A 119 -48.07 -27.32 3.06
N VAL A 120 -47.22 -28.35 3.07
CA VAL A 120 -47.63 -29.76 2.94
C VAL A 120 -48.44 -30.23 4.16
N VAL A 121 -48.05 -29.86 5.38
CA VAL A 121 -48.78 -30.21 6.61
C VAL A 121 -50.14 -29.50 6.67
N LEU A 122 -50.21 -28.21 6.31
CA LEU A 122 -51.48 -27.48 6.23
C LEU A 122 -52.42 -28.09 5.17
N TYR A 123 -51.89 -28.42 3.99
CA TYR A 123 -52.66 -29.12 2.95
C TYR A 123 -53.21 -30.48 3.41
N HIS A 124 -52.44 -31.23 4.21
CA HIS A 124 -52.88 -32.52 4.71
C HIS A 124 -53.88 -32.41 5.86
N GLN A 125 -53.80 -31.33 6.65
CA GLN A 125 -54.69 -31.07 7.79
C GLN A 125 -56.05 -30.51 7.33
N ASP A 126 -56.09 -29.76 6.21
CA ASP A 126 -57.33 -29.33 5.56
C ASP A 126 -58.07 -30.49 4.87
N ILE A 127 -57.36 -31.50 4.33
CA ILE A 127 -57.99 -32.70 3.73
C ILE A 127 -58.69 -33.58 4.77
N SER A 128 -58.22 -33.61 6.02
CA SER A 128 -58.87 -34.36 7.11
C SER A 128 -60.14 -33.69 7.66
N PHE A 129 -60.40 -32.42 7.35
CA PHE A 129 -61.61 -31.71 7.78
C PHE A 129 -62.79 -31.89 6.80
N CYS A 130 -62.54 -32.37 5.58
CA CYS A 130 -63.57 -32.62 4.57
C CYS A 130 -64.15 -34.05 4.60
N GLN A 131 -63.83 -34.86 5.61
CA GLN A 131 -64.36 -36.23 5.79
C GLN A 131 -65.16 -36.40 7.10
N SER A 132 -65.79 -35.35 7.63
CA SER A 132 -66.76 -35.45 8.73
C SER A 132 -68.08 -34.80 8.38
#